data_AF-A0A560L8P6-F1
#
_entry.id   AF-A0A560L8P6-F1
#
_cell.length_a   1.000
_cell.length_b   1.000
_cell.length_c   1.000
_cell.angle_alpha   90.00
_cell.angle_beta   90.00
_cell.angle_gamma   90.00
#
_symmetry.space_group_name_H-M   'P 1'
#
loop_
_entity.id
_entity.type
_entity.pdbx_description
1 polymer ?
#
loop_
_entity_poly.entity_id
_entity_poly.type
_entity_poly.pdbx_seq_one_letter_code
_entity_poly.pdbx_strand_id
1 'polypeptide(L)'
;MTDILEDEEDFEELYGKWEPKLYHAVMAENDRYFAALVGGPRWDDPYTIILMRDVIGQTFSRSDVRRELRDIQVLPAKDKDAAPSYVAISLNGDIYVVGPQGSEHSVIPGTRAESEAAPDIEFNSILPFDDRWLVAGSDGFLKLGKGEIWEEAAPPLKSEYPYREPKWSILGANGEGNIFVVATQAADTRHFNLYPGHPLYRKDMSGDEVLTLKRKLSAERNAFPQLTTLFTGRPDAWKKHELPPRIASAISDYPYVASFVSGVNGSDYVIGSDGLVMEGGPPRGLSEISSVPDREKNFFGGAFWQRNLVLIADSEIFQFDGHLAKTFTPKVKIKLGSRRIQPSAIFARNEKLYVFDYGLRYFIFDGQEWVQRDIPANLSERPFKGSR
;
A
#
# COMPACT_ATOMS: atom_id res chain seq x y z
N MET A 1 15.83 -19.77 -33.40
CA MET A 1 15.16 -19.07 -34.51
C MET A 1 13.70 -18.99 -34.09
N THR A 2 13.35 -17.99 -33.27
CA THR A 2 13.02 -16.58 -33.60
C THR A 2 11.52 -16.45 -33.87
N ASP A 3 10.79 -16.14 -32.79
CA ASP A 3 9.47 -15.48 -32.76
C ASP A 3 9.36 -14.74 -31.41
N ILE A 4 10.27 -13.79 -31.15
CA ILE A 4 10.21 -12.89 -29.97
C ILE A 4 10.25 -11.41 -30.40
N LEU A 5 10.11 -11.10 -31.69
CA LEU A 5 10.29 -9.73 -32.18
C LEU A 5 9.26 -9.45 -33.26
N GLU A 6 8.12 -8.88 -32.87
CA GLU A 6 7.28 -7.95 -33.66
C GLU A 6 6.11 -7.37 -32.84
N ASP A 7 5.69 -8.00 -31.73
CA ASP A 7 4.50 -7.54 -30.97
C ASP A 7 4.67 -6.24 -30.15
N GLU A 8 5.89 -5.78 -29.83
CA GLU A 8 6.09 -4.68 -28.86
C GLU A 8 6.11 -3.26 -29.47
N GLU A 9 6.51 -3.09 -30.74
CA GLU A 9 6.39 -1.79 -31.44
C GLU A 9 4.93 -1.48 -31.78
N ASP A 10 4.16 -2.48 -32.21
CA ASP A 10 2.70 -2.37 -32.38
C ASP A 10 1.99 -2.08 -31.04
N PHE A 11 2.56 -2.49 -29.90
CA PHE A 11 1.94 -2.33 -28.59
C PHE A 11 1.99 -0.90 -28.04
N GLU A 12 3.12 -0.19 -28.18
CA GLU A 12 3.19 1.22 -27.77
C GLU A 12 2.38 2.12 -28.71
N GLU A 13 2.21 1.72 -29.97
CA GLU A 13 1.32 2.40 -30.91
C GLU A 13 -0.16 2.22 -30.54
N LEU A 14 -0.56 1.01 -30.11
CA LEU A 14 -1.93 0.69 -29.71
C LEU A 14 -2.34 1.25 -28.34
N TYR A 15 -1.43 1.22 -27.36
CA TYR A 15 -1.75 1.49 -25.95
C TYR A 15 -1.01 2.71 -25.37
N GLY A 16 -0.25 3.41 -26.21
CA GLY A 16 0.56 4.59 -25.84
C GLY A 16 1.94 4.22 -25.28
N LYS A 17 2.71 5.23 -24.87
CA LYS A 17 4.07 5.07 -24.33
C LYS A 17 4.11 4.62 -22.87
N TRP A 18 4.93 3.64 -22.54
CA TRP A 18 5.12 3.18 -21.16
C TRP A 18 5.71 4.27 -20.26
N GLU A 19 5.01 4.63 -19.18
CA GLU A 19 5.42 5.65 -18.21
C GLU A 19 5.48 5.05 -16.80
N PRO A 20 6.59 4.38 -16.45
CA PRO A 20 6.72 3.71 -15.17
C PRO A 20 6.87 4.70 -14.02
N LYS A 21 6.26 4.37 -12.88
CA LYS A 21 6.38 5.06 -11.60
C LYS A 21 6.78 4.08 -10.52
N LEU A 22 7.54 4.56 -9.55
CA LEU A 22 7.81 3.82 -8.32
C LEU A 22 6.66 4.05 -7.36
N TYR A 23 5.77 3.06 -7.23
CA TYR A 23 4.57 3.20 -6.40
C TYR A 23 4.68 2.50 -5.05
N HIS A 24 5.67 1.63 -4.87
CA HIS A 24 5.92 0.98 -3.60
C HIS A 24 7.41 0.64 -3.42
N ALA A 25 7.89 0.64 -2.18
CA ALA A 25 9.25 0.26 -1.84
C ALA A 25 9.31 -0.27 -0.40
N VAL A 26 10.31 -1.11 -0.13
CA VAL A 26 10.59 -1.63 1.20
C VAL A 26 12.09 -1.67 1.44
N MET A 27 12.52 -1.38 2.67
CA MET A 27 13.92 -1.31 3.04
C MET A 27 14.26 -2.31 4.14
N ALA A 28 15.34 -3.06 3.93
CA ALA A 28 15.88 -4.01 4.90
C ALA A 28 16.37 -3.29 6.18
N GLU A 29 16.63 -4.05 7.24
CA GLU A 29 17.09 -3.49 8.53
C GLU A 29 18.48 -2.83 8.43
N ASN A 30 19.35 -3.34 7.58
CA ASN A 30 20.78 -3.02 7.56
C ASN A 30 21.18 -1.85 6.66
N ASP A 31 20.24 -0.98 6.28
CA ASP A 31 20.38 0.19 5.36
C ASP A 31 21.03 -0.05 3.98
N ARG A 32 21.49 -1.29 3.72
CA ARG A 32 22.21 -1.72 2.51
C ARG A 32 21.28 -2.17 1.40
N TYR A 33 20.14 -2.77 1.74
CA TYR A 33 19.26 -3.38 0.76
C TYR A 33 17.87 -2.76 0.77
N PHE A 34 17.32 -2.58 -0.42
CA PHE A 34 15.90 -2.27 -0.60
C PHE A 34 15.37 -2.97 -1.85
N ALA A 35 14.05 -3.11 -1.89
CA ALA A 35 13.32 -3.48 -3.09
C ALA A 35 12.28 -2.40 -3.43
N ALA A 36 12.00 -2.23 -4.71
CA ALA A 36 11.02 -1.28 -5.22
C ALA A 36 10.15 -1.93 -6.29
N LEU A 37 8.85 -1.59 -6.27
CA LEU A 37 7.90 -1.92 -7.31
C LEU A 37 7.79 -0.73 -8.27
N VAL A 38 8.04 -1.02 -9.54
CA VAL A 38 7.97 -0.05 -10.62
C VAL A 38 6.93 -0.54 -11.62
N GLY A 39 5.92 0.27 -11.90
CA GLY A 39 4.84 -0.09 -12.82
C GLY A 39 4.15 1.15 -13.39
N GLY A 40 3.22 0.93 -14.30
CA GLY A 40 2.55 1.97 -15.06
C GLY A 40 1.03 1.84 -14.92
N PRO A 41 0.28 2.91 -15.23
CA PRO A 41 -1.14 3.04 -14.89
C PRO A 41 -2.10 2.22 -15.78
N ARG A 42 -1.64 1.13 -16.41
CA ARG A 42 -2.42 0.43 -17.45
C ARG A 42 -3.17 -0.77 -16.90
N TRP A 43 -4.48 -0.77 -17.12
CA TRP A 43 -5.41 -1.80 -16.65
C TRP A 43 -5.46 -3.02 -17.59
N ASP A 44 -5.12 -2.83 -18.86
CA ASP A 44 -5.14 -3.82 -19.94
C ASP A 44 -3.81 -4.56 -20.12
N ASP A 45 -2.73 -4.03 -19.55
CA ASP A 45 -1.39 -4.64 -19.50
C ASP A 45 -0.79 -4.56 -18.09
N PRO A 46 -1.30 -5.38 -17.15
CA PRO A 46 -0.80 -5.38 -15.78
C PRO A 46 0.62 -5.92 -15.76
N TYR A 47 1.59 -5.04 -15.51
CA TYR A 47 2.98 -5.45 -15.42
C TYR A 47 3.77 -4.57 -14.45
N THR A 48 4.59 -5.26 -13.67
CA THR A 48 5.40 -4.68 -12.61
C THR A 48 6.83 -5.19 -12.75
N ILE A 49 7.78 -4.28 -12.56
CA ILE A 49 9.19 -4.55 -12.41
C ILE A 49 9.50 -4.52 -10.91
N ILE A 50 10.10 -5.60 -10.40
CA ILE A 50 10.70 -5.63 -9.07
C ILE A 50 12.19 -5.30 -9.22
N LEU A 51 12.63 -4.21 -8.59
CA LEU A 51 14.03 -3.81 -8.55
C LEU A 51 14.60 -4.03 -7.15
N MET A 52 15.67 -4.82 -7.02
CA MET A 52 16.40 -4.96 -5.76
C MET A 52 17.76 -4.29 -5.86
N ARG A 53 18.16 -3.55 -4.82
CA ARG A 53 19.41 -2.78 -4.76
C ARG A 53 20.35 -3.31 -3.68
N ASP A 54 21.63 -3.50 -4.01
CA ASP A 54 22.72 -3.61 -3.03
C ASP A 54 23.53 -2.31 -2.97
N VAL A 55 23.21 -1.43 -2.01
CA VAL A 55 23.79 -0.08 -1.89
C VAL A 55 25.32 -0.10 -1.97
N ILE A 56 25.98 -1.06 -1.29
CA ILE A 56 27.44 -1.18 -1.25
C ILE A 56 27.98 -1.61 -2.61
N GLY A 57 27.42 -2.67 -3.20
CA GLY A 57 27.83 -3.18 -4.50
C GLY A 57 27.54 -2.22 -5.66
N GLN A 58 26.69 -1.21 -5.43
CA GLN A 58 26.20 -0.30 -6.48
C GLN A 58 25.45 -0.98 -7.62
N THR A 59 24.93 -2.20 -7.37
CA THR A 59 24.19 -3.00 -8.34
C THR A 59 22.67 -2.94 -8.11
N PHE A 60 21.95 -3.19 -9.21
CA PHE A 60 20.53 -3.53 -9.21
C PHE A 60 20.35 -4.92 -9.79
N SER A 61 19.36 -5.63 -9.30
CA SER A 61 18.76 -6.78 -9.99
C SER A 61 17.31 -6.46 -10.33
N ARG A 62 16.82 -7.10 -11.39
CA ARG A 62 15.52 -6.83 -11.99
C ARG A 62 14.76 -8.13 -12.17
N SER A 63 13.48 -8.14 -11.81
CA SER A 63 12.55 -9.22 -12.12
C SER A 63 11.29 -8.62 -12.73
N ASP A 64 10.89 -9.15 -13.89
CA ASP A 64 9.72 -8.68 -14.63
C ASP A 64 8.52 -9.60 -14.34
N VAL A 65 7.39 -9.00 -13.98
CA VAL A 65 6.18 -9.72 -13.57
C VAL A 65 5.00 -9.21 -14.40
N ARG A 66 4.32 -10.11 -15.12
CA ARG A 66 3.10 -9.82 -15.90
C ARG A 66 1.83 -9.78 -15.03
N ARG A 67 1.94 -9.04 -13.92
CA ARG A 67 0.87 -8.75 -12.97
C ARG A 67 1.04 -7.35 -12.40
N GLU A 68 -0.06 -6.76 -11.95
CA GLU A 68 -0.05 -5.58 -11.10
C GLU A 68 0.23 -6.03 -9.67
N LEU A 69 1.45 -5.77 -9.17
CA LEU A 69 1.79 -6.02 -7.78
C LEU A 69 1.28 -4.87 -6.91
N ARG A 70 0.93 -5.18 -5.66
CA ARG A 70 0.28 -4.21 -4.76
C ARG A 70 1.08 -3.89 -3.52
N ASP A 71 1.85 -4.86 -3.03
CA ASP A 71 2.66 -4.73 -1.82
C ASP A 71 3.93 -5.59 -1.95
N ILE A 72 4.99 -5.19 -1.24
CA ILE A 72 6.25 -5.91 -1.13
C ILE A 72 6.81 -5.79 0.28
N GLN A 73 7.20 -6.91 0.88
CA GLN A 73 7.76 -6.97 2.23
C GLN A 73 9.13 -7.65 2.25
N VAL A 74 9.97 -7.26 3.20
CA VAL A 74 11.26 -7.93 3.47
C VAL A 74 10.99 -9.24 4.20
N LEU A 75 11.59 -10.33 3.75
CA LEU A 75 11.59 -11.59 4.49
C LEU A 75 12.64 -11.54 5.62
N PRO A 76 12.28 -11.95 6.85
CA PRO A 76 13.23 -12.03 7.95
C PRO A 76 14.42 -12.93 7.60
N ALA A 77 15.63 -12.37 7.64
CA ALA A 77 16.86 -13.12 7.43
C ALA A 77 17.47 -13.56 8.77
N LYS A 78 17.97 -14.80 8.84
CA LYS A 78 18.71 -15.28 10.02
C LYS A 78 20.05 -14.57 10.20
N ASP A 79 20.67 -14.21 9.07
CA ASP A 79 21.91 -13.45 9.01
C ASP A 79 21.59 -12.01 8.58
N LYS A 80 21.94 -11.04 9.44
CA LYS A 80 21.68 -9.62 9.19
C LYS A 80 22.53 -9.03 8.07
N ASP A 81 23.62 -9.70 7.70
CA ASP A 81 24.52 -9.24 6.63
C ASP A 81 24.24 -9.92 5.28
N ALA A 82 23.39 -10.95 5.27
CA ALA A 82 22.98 -11.61 4.04
C ALA A 82 22.07 -10.72 3.19
N ALA A 83 22.16 -10.89 1.87
CA ALA A 83 21.22 -10.26 0.96
C ALA A 83 19.80 -10.79 1.23
N PRO A 84 18.83 -9.91 1.52
CA PRO A 84 17.48 -10.32 1.90
C PRO A 84 16.72 -10.87 0.70
N SER A 85 15.69 -11.66 1.00
CA SER A 85 14.63 -11.97 0.05
C SER A 85 13.40 -11.10 0.36
N TYR A 86 12.50 -10.98 -0.60
CA TYR A 86 11.30 -10.17 -0.50
C TYR A 86 10.11 -10.99 -0.96
N VAL A 87 8.93 -10.71 -0.41
CA VAL A 87 7.66 -11.28 -0.86
C VAL A 87 6.76 -10.19 -1.39
N ALA A 88 6.12 -10.41 -2.53
CA ALA A 88 5.18 -9.50 -3.14
C ALA A 88 3.86 -10.21 -3.47
N ILE A 89 2.76 -9.46 -3.47
CA ILE A 89 1.41 -9.95 -3.79
C ILE A 89 0.85 -9.18 -5.01
N SER A 90 0.23 -9.90 -5.95
CA SER A 90 -0.51 -9.29 -7.06
C SER A 90 -1.93 -8.91 -6.66
N LEU A 91 -2.55 -8.02 -7.43
CA LEU A 91 -3.98 -7.67 -7.30
C LEU A 91 -4.89 -8.92 -7.31
N ASN A 92 -4.48 -10.00 -7.99
CA ASN A 92 -5.31 -11.17 -8.27
C ASN A 92 -4.98 -12.40 -7.41
N GLY A 93 -3.94 -12.35 -6.56
CA GLY A 93 -3.58 -13.44 -5.65
C GLY A 93 -2.33 -14.24 -6.04
N ASP A 94 -1.47 -13.71 -6.91
CA ASP A 94 -0.14 -14.27 -7.15
C ASP A 94 0.84 -13.80 -6.07
N ILE A 95 1.59 -14.73 -5.48
CA ILE A 95 2.66 -14.45 -4.53
C ILE A 95 4.00 -14.71 -5.18
N TYR A 96 4.87 -13.72 -5.16
CA TYR A 96 6.24 -13.81 -5.67
C TYR A 96 7.23 -13.68 -4.52
N VAL A 97 8.12 -14.66 -4.36
CA VAL A 97 9.27 -14.56 -3.46
C VAL A 97 10.50 -14.33 -4.32
N VAL A 98 11.17 -13.19 -4.15
CA VAL A 98 12.34 -12.81 -4.94
C VAL A 98 13.55 -12.61 -4.05
N GLY A 99 14.71 -13.11 -4.47
CA GLY A 99 15.92 -12.98 -3.69
C GLY A 99 17.18 -13.38 -4.45
N PRO A 100 18.31 -13.51 -3.75
CA PRO A 100 19.61 -13.78 -4.37
C PRO A 100 19.68 -15.11 -5.13
N GLN A 101 18.83 -16.08 -4.77
CA GLN A 101 18.78 -17.41 -5.38
C GLN A 101 17.81 -17.50 -6.57
N GLY A 102 17.11 -16.42 -6.89
CA GLY A 102 16.10 -16.36 -7.95
C GLY A 102 14.72 -15.96 -7.42
N SER A 103 13.71 -16.22 -8.24
CA SER A 103 12.31 -15.92 -7.94
C SER A 103 11.46 -17.19 -7.92
N GLU A 104 10.63 -17.32 -6.90
CA GLU A 104 9.60 -18.34 -6.76
C GLU A 104 8.22 -17.69 -6.93
N HIS A 105 7.28 -18.43 -7.51
CA HIS A 105 5.90 -18.02 -7.73
C HIS A 105 4.97 -19.06 -7.13
N SER A 106 3.93 -18.59 -6.47
CA SER A 106 2.82 -19.39 -5.96
C SER A 106 1.51 -18.63 -6.09
N VAL A 107 0.40 -19.33 -6.02
CA VAL A 107 -0.94 -18.76 -6.19
C VAL A 107 -1.77 -19.08 -4.94
N ILE A 108 -2.61 -18.14 -4.53
CA ILE A 108 -3.63 -18.38 -3.50
C ILE A 108 -4.78 -19.17 -4.15
N PRO A 109 -5.12 -20.39 -3.69
CA PRO A 109 -6.20 -21.20 -4.27
C PRO A 109 -7.55 -20.49 -4.21
N GLY A 110 -8.38 -20.70 -5.23
CA GLY A 110 -9.72 -20.13 -5.34
C GLY A 110 -9.75 -18.64 -5.69
N THR A 111 -8.65 -18.10 -6.23
CA THR A 111 -8.54 -16.69 -6.63
C THR A 111 -8.37 -16.52 -8.14
N ARG A 112 -8.45 -15.27 -8.62
CA ARG A 112 -8.29 -14.97 -10.05
C ARG A 112 -6.90 -15.27 -10.61
N ALA A 113 -5.89 -15.38 -9.76
CA ALA A 113 -4.58 -15.87 -10.16
C ALA A 113 -4.61 -17.36 -10.57
N GLU A 114 -5.53 -18.16 -10.01
CA GLU A 114 -5.74 -19.55 -10.39
C GLU A 114 -6.75 -19.70 -11.54
N SER A 115 -7.86 -18.97 -11.48
CA SER A 115 -8.95 -19.07 -12.46
C SER A 115 -9.70 -17.77 -12.64
N GLU A 116 -9.92 -17.34 -13.89
CA GLU A 116 -10.71 -16.15 -14.21
C GLU A 116 -12.17 -16.22 -13.70
N ALA A 117 -12.70 -17.42 -13.48
CA ALA A 117 -14.05 -17.63 -12.96
C ALA A 117 -14.15 -17.48 -11.42
N ALA A 118 -13.02 -17.34 -10.72
CA ALA A 118 -12.97 -17.16 -9.28
C ALA A 118 -13.55 -15.79 -8.83
N PRO A 119 -13.94 -15.67 -7.55
CA PRO A 119 -14.38 -14.40 -6.97
C PRO A 119 -13.38 -13.26 -7.19
N ASP A 120 -13.91 -12.05 -7.34
CA ASP A 120 -13.12 -10.84 -7.58
C ASP A 120 -12.55 -10.25 -6.29
N ILE A 121 -11.54 -10.91 -5.73
CA ILE A 121 -10.86 -10.41 -4.53
C ILE A 121 -9.70 -9.51 -4.98
N GLU A 122 -9.78 -8.23 -4.64
CA GLU A 122 -8.72 -7.25 -4.85
C GLU A 122 -7.73 -7.28 -3.68
N PHE A 123 -6.64 -8.04 -3.83
CA PHE A 123 -5.57 -8.09 -2.84
C PHE A 123 -4.80 -6.77 -2.79
N ASN A 124 -4.37 -6.37 -1.59
CA ASN A 124 -3.69 -5.10 -1.41
C ASN A 124 -2.51 -5.11 -0.44
N SER A 125 -2.38 -6.13 0.41
CA SER A 125 -1.25 -6.21 1.34
C SER A 125 -0.93 -7.65 1.74
N ILE A 126 0.34 -7.89 2.06
CA ILE A 126 0.90 -9.17 2.48
C ILE A 126 1.88 -8.94 3.61
N LEU A 127 1.95 -9.85 4.57
CA LEU A 127 2.92 -9.81 5.65
C LEU A 127 3.48 -11.22 5.92
N PRO A 128 4.81 -11.38 5.97
CA PRO A 128 5.43 -12.61 6.49
C PRO A 128 5.01 -12.86 7.94
N PHE A 129 4.44 -14.03 8.21
CA PHE A 129 4.05 -14.44 9.55
C PHE A 129 4.48 -15.88 9.80
N ASP A 130 5.52 -16.04 10.62
CA ASP A 130 6.25 -17.30 10.80
C ASP A 130 6.71 -17.87 9.45
N ASP A 131 6.23 -19.04 9.06
CA ASP A 131 6.51 -19.70 7.79
C ASP A 131 5.39 -19.51 6.74
N ARG A 132 4.37 -18.70 7.04
CA ARG A 132 3.15 -18.45 6.25
C ARG A 132 3.00 -16.98 5.87
N TRP A 133 1.93 -16.69 5.12
CA TRP A 133 1.57 -15.35 4.64
C TRP A 133 0.25 -14.90 5.26
N LEU A 134 0.26 -13.79 5.98
CA LEU A 134 -0.97 -13.06 6.28
C LEU A 134 -1.28 -12.19 5.06
N VAL A 135 -2.43 -12.40 4.43
CA VAL A 135 -2.82 -11.71 3.20
C VAL A 135 -4.16 -11.02 3.39
N ALA A 136 -4.26 -9.78 2.91
CA ALA A 136 -5.43 -8.94 3.02
C ALA A 136 -5.93 -8.43 1.65
N GLY A 137 -7.25 -8.38 1.50
CA GLY A 137 -7.95 -8.00 0.28
C GLY A 137 -9.36 -7.43 0.51
N SER A 138 -10.13 -7.30 -0.57
CA SER A 138 -11.57 -7.00 -0.51
C SER A 138 -12.40 -8.19 -0.01
N ASP A 139 -13.71 -7.98 0.12
CA ASP A 139 -14.70 -9.03 0.38
C ASP A 139 -14.34 -9.93 1.56
N GLY A 140 -13.99 -9.29 2.67
CA GLY A 140 -13.73 -9.96 3.94
C GLY A 140 -12.39 -10.71 4.00
N PHE A 141 -11.58 -10.72 2.94
CA PHE A 141 -10.38 -11.55 2.88
C PHE A 141 -9.26 -11.02 3.79
N LEU A 142 -9.08 -11.64 4.95
CA LEU A 142 -7.89 -11.55 5.79
C LEU A 142 -7.55 -12.94 6.30
N LYS A 143 -6.61 -13.60 5.61
CA LYS A 143 -6.31 -15.02 5.82
C LYS A 143 -4.84 -15.28 6.02
N LEU A 144 -4.55 -16.33 6.77
CA LEU A 144 -3.20 -16.80 7.03
C LEU A 144 -2.99 -18.13 6.31
N GLY A 145 -1.95 -18.25 5.48
CA GLY A 145 -1.78 -19.48 4.72
C GLY A 145 -0.51 -19.58 3.89
N LYS A 146 -0.32 -20.76 3.31
CA LYS A 146 0.77 -21.08 2.37
C LYS A 146 0.44 -22.33 1.58
N GLY A 147 0.70 -22.31 0.27
CA GLY A 147 0.29 -23.40 -0.62
C GLY A 147 -1.22 -23.58 -0.58
N GLU A 148 -1.66 -24.81 -0.34
CA GLU A 148 -3.07 -25.20 -0.35
C GLU A 148 -3.84 -24.88 0.94
N ILE A 149 -3.16 -24.45 2.01
CA ILE A 149 -3.75 -24.33 3.35
C ILE A 149 -3.90 -22.85 3.71
N TRP A 150 -5.14 -22.41 3.90
CA TRP A 150 -5.52 -21.04 4.26
C TRP A 150 -6.59 -21.05 5.34
N GLU A 151 -6.35 -20.32 6.43
CA GLU A 151 -7.26 -20.19 7.57
C GLU A 151 -7.75 -18.75 7.75
N GLU A 152 -8.93 -18.61 8.34
CA GLU A 152 -9.51 -17.31 8.66
C GLU A 152 -8.67 -16.62 9.74
N ALA A 153 -8.25 -15.39 9.48
CA ALA A 153 -7.45 -14.60 10.41
C ALA A 153 -8.13 -13.26 10.77
N ALA A 154 -9.27 -12.92 10.16
CA ALA A 154 -9.93 -11.65 10.37
C ALA A 154 -10.43 -11.47 11.82
N PRO A 155 -10.30 -10.26 12.40
CA PRO A 155 -11.02 -9.95 13.61
C PRO A 155 -12.53 -9.99 13.37
N PRO A 156 -13.33 -10.33 14.40
CA PRO A 156 -14.77 -10.34 14.27
C PRO A 156 -15.29 -8.93 13.98
N LEU A 157 -15.79 -8.73 12.76
CA LEU A 157 -16.41 -7.50 12.31
C LEU A 157 -17.63 -7.84 11.45
N LYS A 158 -18.81 -7.48 11.95
CA LYS A 158 -20.07 -7.75 11.24
C LYS A 158 -20.33 -6.66 10.20
N SER A 159 -20.70 -7.08 9.00
CA SER A 159 -21.31 -6.18 8.01
C SER A 159 -22.82 -6.19 8.18
N GLU A 160 -23.41 -5.00 8.29
CA GLU A 160 -24.85 -4.80 8.34
C GLU A 160 -25.29 -3.95 7.16
N TYR A 161 -26.54 -4.11 6.72
CA TYR A 161 -27.08 -3.30 5.64
C TYR A 161 -26.88 -1.79 5.93
N PRO A 162 -26.41 -0.99 4.95
CA PRO A 162 -26.20 -1.32 3.54
C PRO A 162 -24.73 -1.63 3.18
N TYR A 163 -23.89 -1.94 4.16
CA TYR A 163 -22.45 -2.12 3.99
C TYR A 163 -22.09 -3.50 3.43
N ARG A 164 -21.11 -3.53 2.53
CA ARG A 164 -20.47 -4.78 2.07
C ARG A 164 -19.52 -5.35 3.13
N GLU A 165 -18.99 -6.53 2.88
CA GLU A 165 -17.87 -7.09 3.64
C GLU A 165 -16.65 -6.15 3.64
N PRO A 166 -15.88 -6.10 4.74
CA PRO A 166 -14.77 -5.16 4.86
C PRO A 166 -13.68 -5.46 3.82
N LYS A 167 -13.08 -4.39 3.29
CA LYS A 167 -11.74 -4.46 2.71
C LYS A 167 -10.73 -4.38 3.84
N TRP A 168 -9.87 -5.38 3.95
CA TRP A 168 -8.77 -5.40 4.91
C TRP A 168 -7.49 -4.86 4.29
N SER A 169 -6.70 -4.18 5.12
CA SER A 169 -5.33 -3.75 4.79
C SER A 169 -4.41 -3.94 5.98
N ILE A 170 -3.23 -4.51 5.75
CA ILE A 170 -2.17 -4.67 6.75
C ILE A 170 -1.28 -3.44 6.67
N LEU A 171 -1.15 -2.71 7.78
CA LEU A 171 -0.21 -1.58 7.87
C LEU A 171 1.22 -2.07 8.14
N GLY A 172 1.34 -3.21 8.84
CA GLY A 172 2.56 -3.94 9.13
C GLY A 172 2.61 -4.41 10.59
N ALA A 173 3.81 -4.75 11.08
CA ALA A 173 4.00 -5.29 12.42
C ALA A 173 5.11 -4.56 13.20
N ASN A 174 4.87 -4.35 14.51
CA ASN A 174 5.88 -3.78 15.40
C ASN A 174 6.92 -4.82 15.83
N GLY A 175 7.95 -4.38 16.57
CA GLY A 175 9.04 -5.24 17.03
C GLY A 175 8.62 -6.35 18.01
N GLU A 176 7.42 -6.27 18.58
CA GLU A 176 6.82 -7.31 19.44
C GLU A 176 5.99 -8.31 18.63
N GLY A 177 5.88 -8.13 17.31
CA GLY A 177 5.06 -8.94 16.42
C GLY A 177 3.57 -8.66 16.55
N ASN A 178 3.16 -7.49 17.08
CA ASN A 178 1.79 -7.03 16.97
C ASN A 178 1.58 -6.42 15.59
N ILE A 179 0.58 -6.92 14.89
CA ILE A 179 0.17 -6.54 13.54
C ILE A 179 -0.91 -5.47 13.65
N PHE A 180 -0.81 -4.44 12.82
CA PHE A 180 -1.80 -3.39 12.66
C PHE A 180 -2.60 -3.65 11.39
N VAL A 181 -3.92 -3.81 11.52
CA VAL A 181 -4.83 -4.01 10.38
C VAL A 181 -5.97 -3.02 10.41
N VAL A 182 -6.40 -2.58 9.23
CA VAL A 182 -7.52 -1.67 9.04
C VAL A 182 -8.59 -2.38 8.25
N ALA A 183 -9.83 -2.25 8.70
CA ALA A 183 -11.03 -2.63 7.95
C ALA A 183 -11.74 -1.39 7.45
N THR A 184 -12.10 -1.40 6.18
CA THR A 184 -12.91 -0.36 5.56
C THR A 184 -14.20 -0.96 4.98
N GLN A 185 -15.35 -0.47 5.44
CA GLN A 185 -16.66 -0.88 4.93
C GLN A 185 -17.32 0.29 4.20
N ALA A 186 -17.67 0.07 2.94
CA ALA A 186 -18.41 1.03 2.12
C ALA A 186 -19.81 0.48 1.83
N ALA A 187 -20.75 1.38 1.51
CA ALA A 187 -22.09 0.98 1.08
C ALA A 187 -22.00 0.11 -0.20
N ASP A 188 -22.71 -1.01 -0.25
CA ASP A 188 -22.75 -1.85 -1.44
C ASP A 188 -23.49 -1.11 -2.57
N THR A 189 -22.74 -0.76 -3.62
CA THR A 189 -23.28 -0.07 -4.79
C THR A 189 -24.44 -0.82 -5.46
N ARG A 190 -24.55 -2.15 -5.30
CA ARG A 190 -25.67 -2.95 -5.83
C ARG A 190 -27.01 -2.57 -5.22
N HIS A 191 -27.03 -2.08 -3.97
CA HIS A 191 -28.25 -1.59 -3.32
C HIS A 191 -28.70 -0.21 -3.84
N PHE A 192 -27.81 0.53 -4.50
CA PHE A 192 -28.03 1.93 -4.88
C PHE A 192 -27.85 2.20 -6.38
N ASN A 193 -27.54 1.18 -7.17
CA ASN A 193 -27.45 1.29 -8.62
C ASN A 193 -28.71 0.68 -9.25
N LEU A 194 -29.36 1.46 -10.12
CA LEU A 194 -30.52 0.97 -10.87
C LEU A 194 -30.05 0.14 -12.08
N TYR A 195 -30.28 -1.16 -12.05
CA TYR A 195 -29.98 -2.11 -13.12
C TYR A 195 -31.19 -3.01 -13.45
N PRO A 196 -31.26 -3.64 -14.64
CA PRO A 196 -32.28 -4.65 -14.95
C PRO A 196 -32.25 -5.81 -13.96
N GLY A 197 -33.26 -5.92 -13.11
CA GLY A 197 -33.34 -6.88 -12.00
C GLY A 197 -33.28 -6.27 -10.60
N HIS A 198 -32.98 -4.97 -10.48
CA HIS A 198 -33.14 -4.23 -9.22
C HIS A 198 -34.63 -4.18 -8.82
N PRO A 199 -35.01 -4.30 -7.53
CA PRO A 199 -36.42 -4.35 -7.10
C PRO A 199 -37.27 -3.15 -7.55
N LEU A 200 -36.64 -1.98 -7.70
CA LEU A 200 -37.28 -0.74 -8.13
C LEU A 200 -37.27 -0.53 -9.67
N TYR A 201 -36.63 -1.41 -10.44
CA TYR A 201 -36.53 -1.29 -11.90
C TYR A 201 -37.77 -1.90 -12.58
N ARG A 202 -38.39 -1.14 -13.50
CA ARG A 202 -39.44 -1.66 -14.39
C ARG A 202 -39.05 -1.41 -15.85
N LYS A 203 -39.37 -2.36 -16.74
CA LYS A 203 -39.01 -2.30 -18.17
C LYS A 203 -39.71 -1.15 -18.91
N ASP A 204 -40.84 -0.67 -18.39
CA ASP A 204 -41.70 0.37 -18.96
C ASP A 204 -41.40 1.78 -18.41
N MET A 205 -40.36 1.96 -17.60
CA MET A 205 -39.99 3.28 -17.08
C MET A 205 -39.55 4.21 -18.21
N SER A 206 -40.07 5.43 -18.18
CA SER A 206 -39.58 6.54 -19.00
C SER A 206 -38.16 6.96 -18.61
N GLY A 207 -37.47 7.66 -19.52
CA GLY A 207 -36.12 8.17 -19.27
C GLY A 207 -36.04 9.10 -18.04
N ASP A 208 -37.06 9.95 -17.85
CA ASP A 208 -37.12 10.88 -16.72
C ASP A 208 -37.34 10.17 -15.38
N GLU A 209 -38.15 9.10 -15.36
CA GLU A 209 -38.33 8.26 -14.18
C GLU A 209 -37.03 7.53 -13.82
N VAL A 210 -36.33 6.97 -14.80
CA VAL A 210 -35.03 6.31 -14.62
C VAL A 210 -34.01 7.29 -14.03
N LEU A 211 -33.90 8.49 -14.60
CA LEU A 211 -32.98 9.52 -14.13
C LEU A 211 -33.31 9.96 -12.70
N THR A 212 -34.59 10.19 -12.42
CA THR A 212 -35.05 10.60 -11.08
C THR A 212 -34.73 9.54 -10.03
N LEU A 213 -34.98 8.27 -10.34
CA LEU A 213 -34.70 7.18 -9.42
C LEU A 213 -33.19 6.97 -9.20
N LYS A 214 -32.38 7.05 -10.26
CA LYS A 214 -30.91 7.03 -10.14
C LYS A 214 -30.38 8.13 -9.24
N ARG A 215 -30.92 9.36 -9.36
CA ARG A 215 -30.56 10.49 -8.48
C ARG A 215 -30.92 10.21 -7.02
N LYS A 216 -32.12 9.66 -6.76
CA LYS A 216 -32.55 9.29 -5.41
C LYS A 216 -31.64 8.24 -4.78
N LEU A 217 -31.37 7.14 -5.49
CA LEU A 217 -30.50 6.07 -4.98
C LEU A 217 -29.07 6.56 -4.76
N SER A 218 -28.54 7.40 -5.65
CA SER A 218 -27.22 8.02 -5.46
C SER A 218 -27.19 8.94 -4.23
N ALA A 219 -28.22 9.76 -4.02
CA ALA A 219 -28.33 10.60 -2.83
C ALA A 219 -28.43 9.77 -1.54
N GLU A 220 -29.18 8.66 -1.58
CA GLU A 220 -29.29 7.72 -0.47
C GLU A 220 -27.94 7.04 -0.16
N ARG A 221 -27.23 6.56 -1.19
CA ARG A 221 -25.87 6.00 -1.02
C ARG A 221 -24.94 6.99 -0.33
N ASN A 222 -24.97 8.25 -0.77
CA ASN A 222 -24.11 9.30 -0.23
C ASN A 222 -24.48 9.71 1.21
N ALA A 223 -25.62 9.25 1.74
CA ALA A 223 -25.95 9.41 3.16
C ALA A 223 -25.25 8.36 4.05
N PHE A 224 -24.71 7.28 3.48
CA PHE A 224 -23.98 6.24 4.20
C PHE A 224 -22.48 6.52 4.16
N PRO A 225 -21.86 6.89 5.29
CA PRO A 225 -20.43 7.13 5.36
C PRO A 225 -19.66 5.81 5.21
N GLN A 226 -18.45 5.89 4.64
CA GLN A 226 -17.46 4.83 4.76
C GLN A 226 -17.07 4.67 6.23
N LEU A 227 -17.08 3.42 6.71
CA LEU A 227 -16.68 3.07 8.06
C LEU A 227 -15.25 2.54 8.06
N THR A 228 -14.44 3.05 8.98
CA THR A 228 -13.05 2.63 9.17
C THR A 228 -12.87 2.09 10.59
N THR A 229 -12.28 0.91 10.72
CA THR A 229 -11.94 0.33 12.03
C THR A 229 -10.49 -0.12 12.06
N LEU A 230 -9.77 0.26 13.13
CA LEU A 230 -8.39 -0.14 13.37
C LEU A 230 -8.34 -1.28 14.40
N PHE A 231 -7.53 -2.29 14.11
CA PHE A 231 -7.22 -3.38 15.02
C PHE A 231 -5.70 -3.55 15.18
N THR A 232 -5.29 -4.03 16.35
CA THR A 232 -3.91 -4.46 16.60
C THR A 232 -3.88 -5.81 17.30
N GLY A 233 -2.89 -6.64 16.99
CA GLY A 233 -2.65 -7.87 17.74
C GLY A 233 -2.04 -8.95 16.87
N ARG A 234 -2.42 -10.19 17.11
CA ARG A 234 -2.01 -11.35 16.29
C ARG A 234 -3.26 -12.04 15.76
N PRO A 235 -3.14 -12.91 14.73
CA PRO A 235 -4.22 -13.84 14.39
C PRO A 235 -4.76 -14.49 15.67
N ASP A 236 -6.09 -14.58 15.79
CA ASP A 236 -6.85 -15.04 16.96
C ASP A 236 -6.85 -14.13 18.21
N ALA A 237 -6.06 -13.06 18.25
CA ALA A 237 -5.89 -12.19 19.40
C ALA A 237 -5.89 -10.71 19.01
N TRP A 238 -7.02 -10.23 18.48
CA TRP A 238 -7.18 -8.87 18.01
C TRP A 238 -7.78 -7.93 19.07
N LYS A 239 -7.24 -6.72 19.16
CA LYS A 239 -7.79 -5.61 19.93
C LYS A 239 -8.28 -4.52 18.98
N LYS A 240 -9.55 -4.15 19.07
CA LYS A 240 -10.13 -2.99 18.38
C LYS A 240 -9.69 -1.69 19.04
N HIS A 241 -9.42 -0.66 18.25
CA HIS A 241 -9.16 0.70 18.72
C HIS A 241 -10.23 1.67 18.25
N GLU A 242 -10.50 2.67 19.08
CA GLU A 242 -11.39 3.77 18.72
C GLU A 242 -10.63 4.75 17.84
N LEU A 243 -11.15 4.97 16.64
CA LEU A 243 -10.71 6.04 15.75
C LEU A 243 -11.54 7.29 16.03
N PRO A 244 -10.99 8.49 15.81
CA PRO A 244 -11.76 9.72 15.90
C PRO A 244 -12.94 9.70 14.93
N PRO A 245 -14.12 10.27 15.26
CA PRO A 245 -15.33 10.16 14.43
C PRO A 245 -15.13 10.54 12.96
N ARG A 246 -14.32 11.58 12.70
CA ARG A 246 -14.00 12.07 11.35
C ARG A 246 -13.23 11.05 10.49
N ILE A 247 -12.54 10.10 11.10
CA ILE A 247 -11.82 9.00 10.45
C ILE A 247 -12.66 7.72 10.48
N ALA A 248 -13.30 7.44 11.61
CA ALA A 248 -14.11 6.24 11.81
C ALA A 248 -15.34 6.17 10.89
N SER A 249 -15.91 7.32 10.54
CA SER A 249 -17.13 7.42 9.74
C SER A 249 -17.10 8.67 8.87
N ALA A 250 -16.79 8.50 7.58
CA ALA A 250 -16.61 9.60 6.64
C ALA A 250 -17.50 9.50 5.40
N ILE A 251 -18.17 10.60 5.05
CA ILE A 251 -19.05 10.67 3.86
C ILE A 251 -18.25 10.77 2.55
N SER A 252 -16.98 11.15 2.63
CA SER A 252 -16.08 11.20 1.49
C SER A 252 -15.00 10.12 1.58
N ASP A 253 -14.43 9.74 0.44
CA ASP A 253 -13.33 8.77 0.36
C ASP A 253 -12.01 9.29 0.96
N TYR A 254 -11.99 10.49 1.57
CA TYR A 254 -10.78 11.16 2.03
C TYR A 254 -10.26 10.69 3.39
N PRO A 255 -11.09 10.41 4.42
CA PRO A 255 -10.59 9.96 5.71
C PRO A 255 -10.18 8.48 5.70
N TYR A 256 -8.92 8.20 6.04
CA TYR A 256 -8.29 6.89 6.01
C TYR A 256 -7.16 6.80 7.06
N VAL A 257 -6.84 5.57 7.43
CA VAL A 257 -5.62 5.22 8.16
C VAL A 257 -4.64 4.64 7.15
N ALA A 258 -3.42 5.18 7.09
CA ALA A 258 -2.50 4.91 6.00
C ALA A 258 -1.35 3.99 6.37
N SER A 259 -0.79 4.18 7.56
CA SER A 259 0.47 3.54 7.93
C SER A 259 0.64 3.50 9.45
N PHE A 260 1.61 2.70 9.90
CA PHE A 260 2.08 2.68 11.27
C PHE A 260 3.60 2.88 11.31
N VAL A 261 4.11 3.37 12.43
CA VAL A 261 5.54 3.60 12.65
C VAL A 261 5.90 3.22 14.09
N SER A 262 6.87 2.31 14.26
CA SER A 262 7.40 1.98 15.59
C SER A 262 8.42 3.04 16.06
N GLY A 263 8.25 3.54 17.28
CA GLY A 263 9.20 4.43 17.98
C GLY A 263 10.17 3.67 18.90
N VAL A 264 11.16 4.38 19.46
CA VAL A 264 12.24 3.76 20.28
C VAL A 264 11.82 3.40 21.71
N ASN A 265 10.73 3.97 22.21
CA ASN A 265 10.26 3.76 23.60
C ASN A 265 9.13 2.72 23.70
N GLY A 266 8.91 1.94 22.64
CA GLY A 266 7.77 1.03 22.52
C GLY A 266 6.43 1.73 22.26
N SER A 267 6.45 3.04 21.94
CA SER A 267 5.30 3.73 21.35
C SER A 267 5.24 3.42 19.87
N ASP A 268 4.10 2.94 19.41
CA ASP A 268 3.71 2.86 18.01
C ASP A 268 2.86 4.08 17.64
N TYR A 269 3.06 4.58 16.43
CA TYR A 269 2.30 5.67 15.87
C TYR A 269 1.43 5.16 14.72
N VAL A 270 0.18 5.57 14.69
CA VAL A 270 -0.73 5.32 13.56
C VAL A 270 -1.06 6.65 12.91
N ILE A 271 -0.86 6.73 11.61
CA ILE A 271 -1.00 7.96 10.84
C ILE A 271 -2.00 7.78 9.71
N GLY A 272 -2.59 8.88 9.25
CA GLY A 272 -3.55 8.86 8.17
C GLY A 272 -3.92 10.25 7.68
N SER A 273 -5.06 10.33 7.01
CA SER A 273 -5.55 11.59 6.50
C SER A 273 -6.19 12.48 7.54
N ASP A 274 -6.50 13.71 7.13
CA ASP A 274 -7.03 14.76 7.98
C ASP A 274 -6.22 14.99 9.26
N GLY A 275 -4.90 14.93 9.09
CA GLY A 275 -3.90 15.14 10.12
C GLY A 275 -3.82 14.04 11.17
N LEU A 276 -4.41 12.86 10.95
CA LEU A 276 -4.45 11.80 11.96
C LEU A 276 -3.04 11.40 12.39
N VAL A 277 -2.80 11.53 13.70
CA VAL A 277 -1.66 10.94 14.40
C VAL A 277 -2.18 10.40 15.73
N MET A 278 -2.05 9.09 15.92
CA MET A 278 -2.32 8.42 17.18
C MET A 278 -1.02 7.82 17.72
N GLU A 279 -0.83 7.83 19.04
CA GLU A 279 0.31 7.23 19.71
C GLU A 279 -0.17 6.21 20.75
N GLY A 280 0.60 5.14 20.92
CA GLY A 280 0.40 4.17 21.98
C GLY A 280 0.82 2.78 21.55
N GLY A 281 0.03 1.76 21.88
CA GLY A 281 0.31 0.38 21.50
C GLY A 281 -0.31 -0.63 22.48
N PRO A 282 -0.28 -1.93 22.17
CA PRO A 282 -0.68 -2.96 23.14
C PRO A 282 0.25 -2.93 24.36
N PRO A 283 -0.23 -2.95 25.62
CA PRO A 283 -1.62 -3.04 26.09
C PRO A 283 -2.32 -1.69 26.29
N ARG A 284 -1.58 -0.57 26.27
CA ARG A 284 -2.03 0.78 26.67
C ARG A 284 -3.16 1.33 25.80
N GLY A 285 -3.33 0.83 24.59
CA GLY A 285 -4.27 1.38 23.60
C GLY A 285 -3.61 2.50 22.80
N LEU A 286 -4.31 2.99 21.78
CA LEU A 286 -3.91 4.15 20.98
C LEU A 286 -4.73 5.37 21.38
N SER A 287 -4.11 6.55 21.36
CA SER A 287 -4.77 7.83 21.65
C SER A 287 -4.42 8.85 20.58
N GLU A 288 -5.41 9.65 20.15
CA GLU A 288 -5.17 10.74 19.20
C GLU A 288 -4.32 11.84 19.85
N ILE A 289 -3.24 12.22 19.17
CA ILE A 289 -2.36 13.32 19.55
C ILE A 289 -2.25 14.40 18.45
N SER A 290 -3.00 14.24 17.35
CA SER A 290 -3.03 15.23 16.27
C SER A 290 -3.65 16.55 16.67
N SER A 291 -3.21 17.63 16.01
CA SER A 291 -3.69 18.98 16.25
C SER A 291 -4.58 19.50 15.13
N VAL A 292 -5.47 20.45 15.46
CA VAL A 292 -6.40 21.08 14.51
C VAL A 292 -5.69 21.75 13.33
N PRO A 293 -4.51 22.39 13.46
CA PRO A 293 -3.81 22.97 12.31
C PRO A 293 -3.20 21.93 11.36
N ASP A 294 -3.20 20.64 11.72
CA ASP A 294 -2.81 19.55 10.82
C ASP A 294 -4.01 18.97 10.05
N ARG A 295 -5.23 19.44 10.31
CA ARG A 295 -6.41 19.11 9.50
C ARG A 295 -6.11 19.45 8.04
N GLU A 296 -6.66 18.65 7.13
CA GLU A 296 -6.35 18.66 5.69
C GLU A 296 -4.98 18.05 5.27
N LYS A 297 -4.04 17.80 6.19
CA LYS A 297 -2.81 17.07 5.83
C LYS A 297 -3.10 15.58 5.68
N ASN A 298 -2.72 15.02 4.55
CA ASN A 298 -2.98 13.62 4.23
C ASN A 298 -1.70 12.79 4.36
N PHE A 299 -1.39 12.35 5.58
CA PHE A 299 -0.19 11.55 5.83
C PHE A 299 -0.39 10.14 5.28
N PHE A 300 0.45 9.72 4.34
CA PHE A 300 0.40 8.38 3.75
C PHE A 300 1.59 7.49 4.13
N GLY A 301 2.58 8.05 4.84
CA GLY A 301 3.74 7.30 5.32
C GLY A 301 4.52 8.07 6.39
N GLY A 302 5.36 7.35 7.12
CA GLY A 302 6.18 7.95 8.17
C GLY A 302 7.35 7.07 8.58
N ALA A 303 8.32 7.69 9.24
CA ALA A 303 9.48 7.01 9.79
C ALA A 303 9.89 7.67 11.10
N PHE A 304 10.36 6.88 12.05
CA PHE A 304 10.86 7.39 13.31
C PHE A 304 12.38 7.56 13.23
N TRP A 305 12.86 8.80 13.23
CA TRP A 305 14.26 9.14 13.02
C TRP A 305 14.75 10.13 14.08
N GLN A 306 15.86 9.81 14.75
CA GLN A 306 16.48 10.64 15.78
C GLN A 306 15.48 11.20 16.82
N ARG A 307 14.60 10.34 17.35
CA ARG A 307 13.54 10.71 18.32
C ARG A 307 12.41 11.58 17.78
N ASN A 308 12.31 11.72 16.47
CA ASN A 308 11.26 12.48 15.82
C ASN A 308 10.45 11.58 14.89
N LEU A 309 9.14 11.76 14.91
CA LEU A 309 8.27 11.18 13.89
C LEU A 309 8.34 12.08 12.64
N VAL A 310 8.83 11.53 11.54
CA VAL A 310 8.90 12.19 10.24
C VAL A 310 7.78 11.64 9.38
N LEU A 311 6.95 12.51 8.83
CA LEU A 311 5.75 12.18 8.08
C LEU A 311 5.87 12.66 6.64
N ILE A 312 5.23 11.96 5.70
CA ILE A 312 5.12 12.39 4.31
C ILE A 312 3.65 12.59 3.94
N ALA A 313 3.37 13.72 3.30
CA ALA A 313 2.05 14.08 2.77
C ALA A 313 2.23 14.90 1.49
N ASP A 314 1.38 14.65 0.50
CA ASP A 314 1.40 15.24 -0.84
C ASP A 314 2.80 15.35 -1.47
N SER A 315 3.41 16.53 -1.36
CA SER A 315 4.72 16.84 -1.93
C SER A 315 5.75 17.32 -0.91
N GLU A 316 5.48 17.05 0.36
CA GLU A 316 6.21 17.58 1.50
C GLU A 316 6.57 16.50 2.52
N ILE A 317 7.63 16.79 3.27
CA ILE A 317 8.09 16.01 4.41
C ILE A 317 7.85 16.90 5.65
N PHE A 318 7.33 16.31 6.71
CA PHE A 318 7.04 16.98 7.96
C PHE A 318 7.78 16.33 9.12
N GLN A 319 8.17 17.13 10.10
CA GLN A 319 8.57 16.68 11.42
C GLN A 319 7.39 16.92 12.36
N PHE A 320 6.93 15.86 13.03
CA PHE A 320 5.90 15.94 14.06
C PHE A 320 6.56 16.09 15.43
N ASP A 321 6.26 17.20 16.11
CA ASP A 321 6.91 17.57 17.39
C ASP A 321 6.18 17.02 18.63
N GLY A 322 5.26 16.06 18.44
CA GLY A 322 4.37 15.54 19.47
C GLY A 322 3.02 16.27 19.52
N HIS A 323 2.87 17.38 18.79
CA HIS A 323 1.60 18.09 18.69
C HIS A 323 1.28 18.55 17.26
N LEU A 324 2.26 19.10 16.54
CA LEU A 324 2.07 19.72 15.23
C LEU A 324 3.09 19.22 14.21
N ALA A 325 2.62 18.92 13.00
CA ALA A 325 3.48 18.60 11.87
C ALA A 325 4.01 19.88 11.20
N LYS A 326 5.30 20.17 11.40
CA LYS A 326 6.00 21.30 10.77
C LYS A 326 6.81 20.83 9.58
N THR A 327 6.98 21.67 8.56
CA THR A 327 7.80 21.31 7.40
C THR A 327 9.21 20.92 7.84
N PHE A 328 9.66 19.74 7.41
CA PHE A 328 10.97 19.20 7.74
C PHE A 328 12.08 20.09 7.20
N THR A 329 13.13 20.29 8.00
CA THR A 329 14.31 21.07 7.64
C THR A 329 15.56 20.24 7.91
N PRO A 330 16.51 20.16 6.95
CA PRO A 330 16.55 20.86 5.67
C PRO A 330 15.58 20.30 4.62
N LYS A 331 15.10 21.17 3.71
CA LYS A 331 14.27 20.76 2.56
C LYS A 331 15.13 20.04 1.53
N VAL A 332 14.54 19.05 0.85
CA VAL A 332 15.19 18.39 -0.29
C VAL A 332 15.37 19.40 -1.43
N LYS A 333 16.59 19.44 -1.98
CA LYS A 333 16.92 20.23 -3.15
C LYS A 333 16.95 19.32 -4.38
N ILE A 334 16.04 19.55 -5.33
CA ILE A 334 15.97 18.78 -6.57
C ILE A 334 16.83 19.46 -7.64
N LYS A 335 17.62 18.70 -8.39
CA LYS A 335 18.59 19.21 -9.38
C LYS A 335 17.96 19.96 -10.57
N LEU A 336 16.65 19.85 -10.81
CA LEU A 336 15.97 20.25 -12.05
C LEU A 336 14.92 21.38 -11.89
N GLY A 337 14.97 22.17 -10.82
CA GLY A 337 14.14 23.38 -10.70
C GLY A 337 12.67 23.16 -10.31
N SER A 338 12.15 21.93 -10.30
CA SER A 338 10.93 21.63 -9.56
C SER A 338 11.24 21.60 -8.05
N ARG A 339 10.36 22.18 -7.22
CA ARG A 339 10.55 22.24 -5.75
C ARG A 339 9.81 21.13 -5.00
N ARG A 340 9.17 20.21 -5.72
CA ARG A 340 8.22 19.25 -5.15
C ARG A 340 8.74 17.83 -5.35
N ILE A 341 8.99 17.16 -4.24
CA ILE A 341 9.08 15.70 -4.19
C ILE A 341 7.64 15.18 -4.29
N GLN A 342 7.42 13.99 -4.80
CA GLN A 342 6.19 13.24 -4.65
C GLN A 342 6.55 11.95 -3.93
N PRO A 343 6.70 11.99 -2.59
CA PRO A 343 7.14 10.83 -1.83
C PRO A 343 6.17 9.66 -2.05
N SER A 344 6.69 8.45 -2.11
CA SER A 344 5.89 7.21 -2.17
C SER A 344 6.17 6.30 -0.98
N ALA A 345 7.37 6.39 -0.39
CA ALA A 345 7.71 5.70 0.86
C ALA A 345 8.81 6.47 1.61
N ILE A 346 8.87 6.29 2.93
CA ILE A 346 9.93 6.84 3.79
C ILE A 346 10.38 5.79 4.80
N PHE A 347 11.69 5.73 5.04
CA PHE A 347 12.30 4.82 6.01
C PHE A 347 13.39 5.52 6.82
N ALA A 348 13.55 5.10 8.08
CA ALA A 348 14.69 5.46 8.91
C ALA A 348 15.53 4.21 9.18
N ARG A 349 16.81 4.24 8.80
CA ARG A 349 17.76 3.13 8.99
C ARG A 349 19.15 3.69 9.25
N ASN A 350 19.87 3.13 10.23
CA ASN A 350 21.25 3.51 10.56
C ASN A 350 21.47 5.03 10.62
N GLU A 351 20.60 5.73 11.38
CA GLU A 351 20.63 7.20 11.55
C GLU A 351 20.41 8.03 10.28
N LYS A 352 19.96 7.42 9.18
CA LYS A 352 19.61 8.10 7.93
C LYS A 352 18.11 8.03 7.66
N LEU A 353 17.60 9.02 6.92
CA LEU A 353 16.29 8.96 6.29
C LEU A 353 16.43 8.62 4.82
N TYR A 354 15.54 7.76 4.34
CA TYR A 354 15.40 7.38 2.95
C TYR A 354 14.00 7.77 2.49
N VAL A 355 13.90 8.55 1.41
CA VAL A 355 12.62 8.94 0.81
C VAL A 355 12.60 8.46 -0.63
N PHE A 356 11.64 7.60 -0.96
CA PHE A 356 11.39 7.16 -2.32
C PHE A 356 10.34 8.06 -2.96
N ASP A 357 10.46 8.27 -4.26
CA ASP A 357 9.64 9.21 -5.02
C ASP A 357 9.04 8.56 -6.26
N TYR A 358 7.80 8.92 -6.60
CA TYR A 358 7.08 8.35 -7.75
C TYR A 358 7.84 8.53 -9.07
N GLY A 359 8.69 9.56 -9.19
CA GLY A 359 9.51 9.86 -10.36
C GLY A 359 10.78 9.01 -10.51
N LEU A 360 10.82 7.79 -9.96
CA LEU A 360 11.95 6.85 -10.04
C LEU A 360 13.24 7.38 -9.38
N ARG A 361 13.09 8.08 -8.26
CA ARG A 361 14.20 8.66 -7.49
C ARG A 361 14.13 8.20 -6.05
N TYR A 362 15.27 8.25 -5.38
CA TYR A 362 15.34 8.14 -3.93
C TYR A 362 16.33 9.16 -3.36
N PHE A 363 16.03 9.63 -2.16
CA PHE A 363 16.78 10.65 -1.46
C PHE A 363 17.27 10.09 -0.13
N ILE A 364 18.51 10.40 0.22
CA ILE A 364 19.13 9.99 1.47
C ILE A 364 19.48 11.25 2.26
N PHE A 365 19.06 11.32 3.52
CA PHE A 365 19.47 12.34 4.46
C PHE A 365 20.32 11.71 5.56
N ASP A 366 21.52 12.23 5.77
CA ASP A 366 22.47 11.76 6.77
C ASP A 366 22.48 12.59 8.08
N GLY A 367 21.54 13.53 8.20
CA GLY A 367 21.50 14.51 9.30
C GLY A 367 22.09 15.87 8.94
N GLN A 368 22.83 15.98 7.83
CA GLN A 368 23.42 17.25 7.37
C GLN A 368 22.89 17.65 6.00
N GLU A 369 22.91 16.73 5.03
CA GLU A 369 22.52 17.03 3.65
C GLU A 369 21.69 15.94 2.99
N TRP A 370 20.92 16.36 1.98
CA TRP A 370 20.16 15.46 1.13
C TRP A 370 20.95 15.10 -0.11
N VAL A 371 21.11 13.79 -0.35
CA VAL A 371 21.69 13.25 -1.57
C VAL A 371 20.60 12.60 -2.41
N GLN A 372 20.35 13.15 -3.61
CA GLN A 372 19.48 12.53 -4.60
C GLN A 372 20.22 11.42 -5.36
N ARG A 373 19.54 10.29 -5.56
CA ARG A 373 19.93 9.21 -6.45
C ARG A 373 18.78 8.89 -7.39
N ASP A 374 19.13 8.60 -8.63
CA ASP A 374 18.16 8.24 -9.67
C ASP A 374 18.20 6.72 -9.90
N ILE A 375 17.05 6.10 -10.14
CA ILE A 375 16.99 4.74 -10.66
C ILE A 375 17.37 4.82 -12.16
N PRO A 376 18.38 4.06 -12.62
CA PRO A 376 18.78 4.07 -14.03
C PRO A 376 17.60 3.83 -14.97
N ALA A 377 17.43 4.69 -15.98
CA ALA A 377 16.28 4.67 -16.88
C ALA A 377 16.12 3.31 -17.59
N ASN A 378 17.24 2.71 -18.01
CA ASN A 378 17.26 1.39 -18.66
C ASN A 378 16.66 0.27 -17.80
N LEU A 379 16.66 0.39 -16.46
CA LEU A 379 16.05 -0.59 -15.57
C LEU A 379 14.52 -0.49 -15.55
N SER A 380 13.96 0.65 -15.96
CA SER A 380 12.51 0.90 -16.01
C SER A 380 11.89 0.77 -17.41
N GLU A 381 12.73 0.62 -18.45
CA GLU A 381 12.32 0.48 -19.84
C GLU A 381 11.72 -0.89 -20.18
N ARG A 382 10.89 -0.90 -21.23
CA ARG A 382 10.43 -2.10 -21.96
C ARG A 382 10.80 -1.96 -23.46
N PRO A 383 11.31 -3.02 -24.12
CA PRO A 383 11.92 -4.21 -23.51
C PRO A 383 13.15 -3.82 -22.67
N PHE A 384 13.56 -4.70 -21.75
CA PHE A 384 14.81 -4.48 -21.01
C PHE A 384 16.01 -4.58 -21.96
N LYS A 385 16.75 -3.48 -22.13
CA LYS A 385 17.93 -3.41 -23.02
C LYS A 385 19.26 -3.78 -22.35
N GLY A 386 19.22 -4.36 -21.15
CA GLY A 386 20.43 -4.76 -20.42
C GLY A 386 21.18 -5.89 -21.13
N SER A 387 22.51 -5.83 -21.08
CA SER A 387 23.38 -6.94 -21.48
C SER A 387 23.17 -8.12 -20.53
N ARG A 388 22.91 -9.32 -21.08
CA ARG A 388 22.90 -10.59 -20.34
C ARG A 388 24.23 -10.84 -19.62
#